data_AF-A0A8S2RA14-F1
#
_entry.id   AF-A0A8S2RA14-F1
#
_cell.length_a   1.000
_cell.length_b   1.000
_cell.length_c   1.000
_cell.angle_alpha   90.00
_cell.angle_beta   90.00
_cell.angle_gamma   90.00
#
_symmetry.space_group_name_H-M   'P 1'
#
loop_
_entity.id
_entity.type
_entity.pdbx_description
1 polymer ?
#
loop_
_entity_poly.entity_id
_entity_poly.type
_entity_poly.pdbx_seq_one_letter_code
_entity_poly.pdbx_strand_id
1 'polypeptide(L)'
;MKRTQDLSLLPIKRTAIDCSGRLGSLYDACEDQPLRILDINFQQPFIEFHEKAQCILENGDKNAQRNLLELIHIDEQLRLSLLLGLTSKNGIATLVDYPHTINEYTRILHYYYIHREERLPDEMQKIRDRLELGLSKTNATHIITGVSWGVDIVVILQLPPEYDVAKRIDNVLEKYRAYLNGDSNDFKLTREDLDSNKHI
;
A
#
# COMPACT_ATOMS: atom_id res chain seq x y z
N MET A 1 42.45 0.50 16.49
CA MET A 1 41.12 1.13 16.64
C MET A 1 40.34 0.88 15.37
N LYS A 2 39.50 -0.16 15.33
CA LYS A 2 38.57 -0.36 14.23
C LYS A 2 37.41 0.62 14.43
N ARG A 3 37.19 1.51 13.46
CA ARG A 3 35.95 2.29 13.34
C ARG A 3 34.82 1.27 13.33
N THR A 4 34.06 1.20 14.42
CA THR A 4 32.72 0.63 14.43
C THR A 4 31.99 1.36 13.30
N GLN A 5 31.65 0.64 12.23
CA GLN A 5 30.73 1.16 11.24
C GLN A 5 29.48 1.53 12.01
N ASP A 6 29.19 2.82 12.04
CA ASP A 6 27.94 3.36 12.51
C ASP A 6 26.86 2.69 11.65
N LEU A 7 26.27 1.63 12.18
CA LEU A 7 25.04 1.04 11.66
C LEU A 7 23.97 2.11 11.90
N SER A 8 24.02 3.16 11.09
CA SER A 8 22.89 4.05 10.88
C SER A 8 21.73 3.12 10.53
N LEU A 9 20.83 2.94 11.50
CA LEU A 9 19.65 2.10 11.36
C LEU A 9 18.89 2.65 10.15
N LEU A 10 18.92 1.91 9.04
CA LEU A 10 18.23 2.32 7.84
C LEU A 10 16.74 2.40 8.16
N PRO A 11 16.06 3.50 7.78
CA PRO A 11 14.63 3.60 8.01
C PRO A 11 13.90 2.49 7.26
N ILE A 12 13.05 1.76 7.97
CA ILE A 12 12.13 0.79 7.36
C ILE A 12 10.91 1.52 6.79
N LYS A 13 10.39 1.03 5.67
CA LYS A 13 9.12 1.48 5.10
C LYS A 13 8.14 0.32 5.16
N ARG A 14 6.91 0.60 5.56
CA ARG A 14 5.82 -0.35 5.70
C ARG A 14 4.57 0.18 5.02
N THR A 15 3.84 -0.69 4.34
CA THR A 15 2.50 -0.37 3.84
C THR A 15 1.54 -0.29 5.02
N ALA A 16 0.78 0.81 5.12
CA ALA A 16 -0.24 0.94 6.15
C ALA A 16 -1.45 0.07 5.80
N ILE A 17 -1.76 -0.92 6.64
CA ILE A 17 -2.92 -1.81 6.48
C ILE A 17 -4.13 -1.37 7.33
N ASP A 18 -3.90 -0.43 8.24
CA ASP A 18 -4.93 0.26 9.00
C ASP A 18 -4.59 1.76 9.13
N CYS A 19 -5.55 2.52 9.64
CA CYS A 19 -5.44 3.96 9.80
C CYS A 19 -4.98 4.38 11.19
N SER A 20 -4.32 3.53 11.98
CA SER A 20 -3.92 3.84 13.36
C SER A 20 -2.51 4.44 13.48
N GLY A 21 -1.62 4.16 12.52
CA GLY A 21 -0.27 4.73 12.49
C GLY A 21 -0.27 6.27 12.36
N ARG A 22 0.45 6.95 13.25
CA ARG A 22 0.63 8.41 13.22
C ARG A 22 2.10 8.79 13.35
N LEU A 23 2.47 9.96 12.84
CA LEU A 23 3.79 10.53 13.03
C LEU A 23 4.13 10.58 14.53
N GLY A 24 5.33 10.11 14.90
CA GLY A 24 5.78 10.03 16.29
C GLY A 24 5.24 8.85 17.10
N SER A 25 4.39 8.01 16.53
CA SER A 25 3.94 6.78 17.22
C SER A 25 5.07 5.78 17.35
N LEU A 26 5.05 5.03 18.45
CA LEU A 26 5.90 3.86 18.59
C LEU A 26 5.39 2.74 17.67
N TYR A 27 6.30 1.89 17.20
CA TYR A 27 5.99 0.79 16.30
C TYR A 27 6.71 -0.48 16.74
N ASP A 28 5.98 -1.59 16.78
CA ASP A 28 6.54 -2.92 16.99
C ASP A 28 6.65 -3.64 15.64
N ALA A 29 7.87 -3.70 15.10
CA ALA A 29 8.17 -4.41 13.86
C ALA A 29 8.12 -5.93 13.98
N CYS A 30 8.00 -6.51 15.18
CA CYS A 30 7.81 -7.96 15.35
C CYS A 30 6.35 -8.37 15.18
N GLU A 31 5.42 -7.49 15.56
CA GLU A 31 3.97 -7.71 15.42
C GLU A 31 3.35 -6.84 14.31
N ASP A 32 4.18 -6.10 13.56
CA ASP A 32 3.82 -5.12 12.53
C ASP A 32 2.61 -4.23 12.92
N GLN A 33 2.66 -3.66 14.13
CA GLN A 33 1.60 -2.81 14.64
C GLN A 33 2.10 -1.49 15.26
N PRO A 34 1.41 -0.37 15.03
CA PRO A 34 1.63 0.83 15.79
C PRO A 34 1.16 0.64 17.24
N LEU A 35 1.98 1.12 18.16
CA LEU A 35 1.68 1.15 19.58
C LEU A 35 1.17 2.55 19.96
N ARG A 36 1.31 2.92 21.24
CA ARG A 36 0.93 4.25 21.71
C ARG A 36 1.67 5.38 21.00
N ILE A 37 0.98 6.49 20.85
CA ILE A 37 1.57 7.79 20.51
C ILE A 37 2.35 8.26 21.74
N LEU A 38 3.57 8.73 21.53
CA LEU A 38 4.23 9.51 22.56
C LEU A 38 3.69 10.94 22.49
N ASP A 39 3.30 11.50 23.63
CA ASP A 39 2.90 12.92 23.76
C ASP A 39 4.13 13.83 23.59
N ILE A 40 4.75 13.78 22.41
CA ILE A 40 5.85 14.63 22.02
C ILE A 40 5.26 15.68 21.10
N ASN A 41 5.19 16.90 21.61
CA ASN A 41 4.73 18.04 20.82
C ASN A 41 5.81 18.39 19.78
N PHE A 42 5.67 17.85 18.57
CA PHE A 42 6.53 18.19 17.44
C PHE A 42 6.06 19.53 16.86
N GLN A 43 6.51 20.64 17.45
CA GLN A 43 6.27 21.97 16.91
C GLN A 43 7.21 22.21 15.73
N GLN A 44 6.90 21.75 14.51
CA GLN A 44 7.62 22.17 13.28
C GLN A 44 6.95 21.68 11.98
N PRO A 45 7.27 22.29 10.81
CA PRO A 45 6.36 22.39 9.68
C PRO A 45 6.23 21.08 8.89
N PHE A 46 4.99 20.79 8.53
CA PHE A 46 4.60 19.83 7.50
C PHE A 46 5.32 20.18 6.19
N ILE A 47 5.93 19.19 5.53
CA ILE A 47 6.47 19.36 4.18
C ILE A 47 5.36 18.97 3.20
N GLU A 48 4.98 19.88 2.31
CA GLU A 48 3.85 19.72 1.40
C GLU A 48 4.28 19.33 -0.04
N PHE A 49 3.64 18.25 -0.53
CA PHE A 49 3.53 17.53 -1.82
C PHE A 49 4.56 17.46 -2.95
N HIS A 50 4.71 16.21 -3.40
CA HIS A 50 4.59 15.79 -4.80
C HIS A 50 3.42 14.79 -4.96
N GLU A 51 2.53 15.02 -5.92
CA GLU A 51 1.46 14.07 -6.27
C GLU A 51 2.06 12.86 -6.99
N LYS A 52 1.72 11.65 -6.54
CA LYS A 52 2.03 10.42 -7.26
C LYS A 52 0.79 9.55 -7.32
N ALA A 53 0.18 9.50 -8.50
CA ALA A 53 -0.83 8.51 -8.85
C ALA A 53 -0.16 7.39 -9.66
N GLN A 54 -0.54 6.15 -9.40
CA GLN A 54 -0.16 5.02 -10.24
C GLN A 54 -1.30 4.01 -10.27
N CYS A 55 -1.54 3.47 -11.45
CA CYS A 55 -2.54 2.48 -11.77
C CYS A 55 -1.85 1.35 -12.54
N ILE A 56 -1.95 0.14 -11.99
CA ILE A 56 -1.39 -1.08 -12.55
C ILE A 56 -2.55 -1.99 -12.91
N LEU A 57 -2.51 -2.57 -14.11
CA LEU A 57 -3.44 -3.60 -14.55
C LEU A 57 -2.65 -4.88 -14.77
N GLU A 58 -3.02 -5.93 -14.03
CA GLU A 58 -2.46 -7.27 -14.19
C GLU A 58 -3.54 -8.28 -14.56
N ASN A 59 -3.14 -9.23 -15.40
CA ASN A 59 -3.95 -10.39 -15.75
C ASN A 59 -3.56 -11.55 -14.84
N GLY A 60 -4.56 -12.26 -14.33
CA GLY A 60 -4.32 -13.53 -13.66
C GLY A 60 -3.75 -14.57 -14.63
N ASP A 61 -3.08 -15.57 -14.08
CA ASP A 61 -2.52 -16.68 -14.82
C ASP A 61 -2.76 -17.97 -14.03
N LYS A 62 -3.42 -18.96 -14.65
CA LYS A 62 -3.67 -20.28 -14.03
C LYS A 62 -2.39 -21.00 -13.63
N ASN A 63 -1.28 -20.72 -14.32
CA ASN A 63 -0.01 -21.41 -14.10
C ASN A 63 0.88 -20.70 -13.08
N ALA A 64 0.56 -19.43 -12.76
CA ALA A 64 1.30 -18.66 -11.77
C ALA A 64 0.47 -18.57 -10.47
N GLN A 65 0.89 -19.29 -9.44
CA GLN A 65 0.44 -19.00 -8.08
C GLN A 65 1.02 -17.65 -7.66
N ARG A 66 0.33 -16.56 -8.00
CA ARG A 66 0.73 -15.21 -7.60
C ARG A 66 0.08 -14.87 -6.26
N ASN A 67 0.90 -14.47 -5.30
CA ASN A 67 0.43 -13.90 -4.05
C ASN A 67 -0.15 -12.50 -4.35
N LEU A 68 -1.45 -12.29 -4.09
CA LEU A 68 -2.10 -11.00 -4.32
C LEU A 68 -1.40 -9.86 -3.59
N LEU A 69 -0.95 -10.09 -2.36
CA LEU A 69 -0.26 -9.08 -1.57
C LEU A 69 1.08 -8.67 -2.20
N GLU A 70 1.74 -9.60 -2.89
CA GLU A 70 2.99 -9.30 -3.63
C GLU A 70 2.72 -8.39 -4.83
N LEU A 71 1.64 -8.68 -5.55
CA LEU A 71 1.21 -7.97 -6.75
C LEU A 71 0.92 -6.50 -6.44
N ILE A 72 0.34 -6.23 -5.28
CA ILE A 72 0.07 -4.86 -4.80
C ILE A 72 1.22 -4.26 -3.98
N HIS A 73 2.40 -4.86 -4.07
CA HIS A 73 3.64 -4.38 -3.45
C HIS A 73 3.61 -4.24 -1.92
N ILE A 74 2.85 -5.09 -1.21
CA ILE A 74 3.01 -5.23 0.24
C ILE A 74 4.36 -5.90 0.53
N ASP A 75 5.12 -5.28 1.43
CA ASP A 75 6.45 -5.75 1.77
C ASP A 75 6.45 -7.18 2.33
N GLU A 76 7.50 -7.95 2.02
CA GLU A 76 7.60 -9.37 2.37
C GLU A 76 7.44 -9.64 3.88
N GLN A 77 7.97 -8.75 4.73
CA GLN A 77 7.92 -8.91 6.18
C GLN A 77 6.49 -8.74 6.68
N LEU A 78 5.79 -7.72 6.22
CA LEU A 78 4.37 -7.54 6.51
C LEU A 78 3.50 -8.68 5.96
N ARG A 79 3.80 -9.19 4.76
CA ARG A 79 3.12 -10.38 4.20
C ARG A 79 3.28 -11.59 5.12
N LEU A 80 4.49 -11.82 5.64
CA LEU A 80 4.75 -12.91 6.57
C LEU A 80 3.98 -12.73 7.88
N SER A 81 3.97 -11.51 8.44
CA SER A 81 3.22 -11.19 9.67
C SER A 81 1.71 -11.41 9.50
N LEU A 82 1.15 -11.07 8.34
CA LEU A 82 -0.25 -11.34 8.00
C LEU A 82 -0.55 -12.84 7.88
N LEU A 83 0.35 -13.61 7.25
CA LEU A 83 0.20 -15.06 7.08
C LEU A 83 0.32 -15.81 8.41
N LEU A 84 1.19 -15.36 9.31
CA LEU A 84 1.38 -15.94 10.64
C LEU A 84 0.34 -15.45 11.66
N GLY A 85 -0.52 -14.49 11.31
CA GLY A 85 -1.54 -13.93 12.19
C GLY A 85 -0.96 -13.06 13.32
N LEU A 86 0.23 -12.48 13.12
CA LEU A 86 0.86 -11.56 14.07
C LEU A 86 0.21 -10.18 14.06
N THR A 87 -0.37 -9.78 12.92
CA THR A 87 -1.10 -8.52 12.76
C THR A 87 -2.51 -8.77 12.19
N SER A 88 -3.44 -7.87 12.50
CA SER A 88 -4.81 -7.96 12.02
C SER A 88 -4.91 -7.70 10.52
N LYS A 89 -5.74 -8.49 9.83
CA LYS A 89 -5.99 -8.36 8.39
C LYS A 89 -7.06 -7.30 8.14
N ASN A 90 -6.66 -6.03 8.10
CA ASN A 90 -7.55 -4.90 7.83
C ASN A 90 -7.32 -4.30 6.45
N GLY A 91 -8.33 -3.58 5.94
CA GLY A 91 -8.22 -2.83 4.68
C GLY A 91 -7.75 -3.70 3.52
N ILE A 92 -6.70 -3.27 2.83
CA ILE A 92 -6.12 -3.99 1.69
C ILE A 92 -5.50 -5.35 2.06
N ALA A 93 -5.14 -5.55 3.33
CA ALA A 93 -4.54 -6.80 3.81
C ALA A 93 -5.54 -7.97 3.86
N THR A 94 -6.85 -7.71 3.80
CA THR A 94 -7.88 -8.77 3.72
C THR A 94 -7.74 -9.62 2.46
N LEU A 95 -7.01 -9.13 1.44
CA LEU A 95 -6.71 -9.88 0.22
C LEU A 95 -5.95 -11.18 0.47
N VAL A 96 -5.30 -11.35 1.63
CA VAL A 96 -4.67 -12.62 2.02
C VAL A 96 -5.69 -13.76 2.11
N ASP A 97 -6.94 -13.43 2.43
CA ASP A 97 -8.05 -14.38 2.56
C ASP A 97 -8.99 -14.33 1.34
N TYR A 98 -8.52 -13.83 0.19
CA TYR A 98 -9.32 -13.76 -1.03
C TYR A 98 -9.80 -15.17 -1.44
N PRO A 99 -11.13 -15.42 -1.49
CA PRO A 99 -11.66 -16.78 -1.51
C PRO A 99 -11.67 -17.43 -2.91
N HIS A 100 -11.37 -16.67 -3.96
CA HIS A 100 -11.50 -17.13 -5.35
C HIS A 100 -10.14 -17.45 -5.97
N THR A 101 -10.14 -18.43 -6.86
CA THR A 101 -8.96 -18.79 -7.65
C THR A 101 -8.66 -17.71 -8.69
N ILE A 102 -7.41 -17.27 -8.75
CA ILE A 102 -6.91 -16.39 -9.80
C ILE A 102 -6.60 -17.22 -11.04
N ASN A 103 -7.14 -16.83 -12.18
CA ASN A 103 -6.99 -17.53 -13.45
C ASN A 103 -6.83 -16.54 -14.62
N GLU A 104 -6.74 -17.04 -15.85
CA GLU A 104 -6.57 -16.22 -17.06
C GLU A 104 -7.75 -15.27 -17.36
N TYR A 105 -8.88 -15.43 -16.67
CA TYR A 105 -10.05 -14.56 -16.74
C TYR A 105 -10.17 -13.65 -15.50
N THR A 106 -9.18 -13.62 -14.62
CA THR A 106 -9.11 -12.66 -13.51
C THR A 106 -8.36 -11.42 -13.98
N ARG A 107 -8.87 -10.23 -13.66
CA ARG A 107 -8.19 -8.94 -13.85
C ARG A 107 -8.02 -8.26 -12.52
N ILE A 108 -6.83 -7.75 -12.26
CA ILE A 108 -6.49 -7.07 -11.02
C ILE A 108 -6.05 -5.65 -11.38
N LEU A 109 -6.87 -4.68 -11.01
CA LEU A 109 -6.58 -3.27 -11.16
C LEU A 109 -6.17 -2.72 -9.80
N HIS A 110 -4.92 -2.30 -9.67
CA HIS A 110 -4.37 -1.70 -8.45
C HIS A 110 -4.13 -0.21 -8.70
N TYR A 111 -4.86 0.63 -7.99
CA TYR A 111 -4.70 2.07 -8.04
C TYR A 111 -4.25 2.57 -6.67
N TYR A 112 -3.16 3.33 -6.66
CA TYR A 112 -2.75 4.05 -5.47
C TYR A 112 -2.42 5.51 -5.79
N TYR A 113 -2.74 6.38 -4.84
CA TYR A 113 -2.53 7.81 -4.94
C TYR A 113 -2.06 8.36 -3.61
N ILE A 114 -0.90 9.02 -3.62
CA ILE A 114 -0.35 9.70 -2.44
C ILE A 114 -0.69 11.19 -2.56
N HIS A 115 -1.53 11.66 -1.64
CA HIS A 115 -1.95 13.06 -1.50
C HIS A 115 -1.19 13.80 -0.39
N ARG A 116 -0.72 13.05 0.62
CA ARG A 116 -0.05 13.38 1.90
C ARG A 116 1.37 12.84 2.08
N GLU A 117 2.37 13.54 2.59
CA GLU A 117 3.55 13.02 3.24
C GLU A 117 3.82 13.93 4.43
N GLU A 118 4.03 13.33 5.58
CA GLU A 118 4.43 14.01 6.81
C GLU A 118 5.72 13.37 7.27
N ARG A 119 6.69 14.16 7.75
CA ARG A 119 7.95 13.65 8.26
C ARG A 119 8.40 14.45 9.47
N LEU A 120 9.07 13.78 10.40
CA LEU A 120 9.80 14.43 11.48
C LEU A 120 11.07 15.09 10.91
N PRO A 121 11.54 16.19 11.51
CA PRO A 121 12.82 16.80 11.15
C PRO A 121 13.99 15.82 11.32
N ASP A 122 15.02 15.97 10.49
CA ASP A 122 16.21 15.10 10.49
C ASP A 122 17.08 15.20 11.78
N GLU A 123 16.66 15.99 12.77
CA GLU A 123 17.34 16.15 14.06
C GLU A 123 17.07 14.97 15.02
N MET A 124 17.45 13.76 14.60
CA MET A 124 17.25 12.50 15.34
C MET A 124 17.78 12.52 16.77
N GLN A 125 18.83 13.30 17.04
CA GLN A 125 19.40 13.43 18.38
C GLN A 125 18.42 14.06 19.37
N LYS A 126 17.70 15.12 18.98
CA LYS A 126 16.69 15.78 19.84
C LYS A 126 15.47 14.87 20.08
N ILE A 127 15.16 14.00 19.12
CA ILE A 127 14.10 13.00 19.26
C ILE A 127 14.53 11.94 20.28
N ARG A 128 15.79 11.47 20.20
CA ARG A 128 16.35 10.48 21.13
C ARG A 128 16.37 10.97 22.57
N ASP A 129 16.84 12.19 22.81
CA ASP A 129 16.92 12.76 24.16
C ASP A 129 15.53 12.91 24.82
N ARG A 130 14.46 13.06 24.02
CA ARG A 130 13.07 13.10 24.50
C ARG A 130 12.46 11.71 24.71
N LEU A 131 12.99 10.67 24.05
CA LEU A 131 12.50 9.29 24.11
C LEU A 131 12.98 8.53 25.36
N GLU A 132 14.18 8.84 25.87
CA GLU A 132 14.80 8.12 27.00
C GLU A 132 13.97 8.16 28.30
N LEU A 133 12.99 9.05 28.40
CA LEU A 133 12.11 9.20 29.57
C LEU A 133 10.91 8.23 29.60
N GLY A 134 10.61 7.48 28.53
CA GLY A 134 9.31 6.78 28.41
C GLY A 134 9.34 5.31 27.97
N LEU A 135 10.46 4.76 27.52
CA LEU A 135 10.49 3.50 26.75
C LEU A 135 10.62 2.21 27.57
N SER A 136 10.88 2.27 28.88
CA SER A 136 11.22 1.10 29.70
C SER A 136 10.10 0.05 29.86
N LYS A 137 8.93 0.24 29.25
CA LYS A 137 7.76 -0.65 29.35
C LYS A 137 7.08 -0.97 28.01
N THR A 138 7.73 -0.74 26.88
CA THR A 138 7.12 -0.99 25.57
C THR A 138 7.96 -1.96 24.74
N ASN A 139 7.30 -2.84 23.97
CA ASN A 139 7.96 -3.68 22.95
C ASN A 139 8.32 -2.91 21.67
N ALA A 140 8.23 -1.57 21.70
CA ALA A 140 8.53 -0.74 20.55
C ALA A 140 9.97 -0.97 20.08
N THR A 141 10.12 -1.32 18.82
CA THR A 141 11.43 -1.46 18.15
C THR A 141 11.74 -0.22 17.30
N HIS A 142 10.71 0.53 16.90
CA HIS A 142 10.83 1.68 16.01
C HIS A 142 9.93 2.84 16.45
N ILE A 143 10.16 4.01 15.85
CA ILE A 143 9.27 5.17 15.89
C ILE A 143 8.90 5.56 14.45
N ILE A 144 7.65 5.93 14.23
CA ILE A 144 7.17 6.39 12.93
C ILE A 144 7.70 7.82 12.71
N THR A 145 8.72 7.95 11.87
CA THR A 145 9.31 9.26 11.53
C THR A 145 8.72 9.87 10.26
N GLY A 146 7.89 9.14 9.51
CA GLY A 146 7.17 9.67 8.37
C GLY A 146 5.95 8.85 8.01
N VAL A 147 4.94 9.50 7.43
CA VAL A 147 3.69 8.89 6.99
C VAL A 147 3.30 9.47 5.63
N SER A 148 3.12 8.60 4.63
CA SER A 148 2.52 8.98 3.36
C SER A 148 1.02 8.70 3.43
N TRP A 149 0.20 9.75 3.27
CA TRP A 149 -1.25 9.65 3.26
C TRP A 149 -1.79 9.60 1.85
N GLY A 150 -2.80 8.76 1.65
CA GLY A 150 -3.30 8.51 0.32
C GLY A 150 -4.46 7.55 0.30
N VAL A 151 -4.75 7.09 -0.90
CA VAL A 151 -5.76 6.08 -1.20
C VAL A 151 -5.07 4.91 -1.87
N ASP A 152 -5.44 3.70 -1.48
CA ASP A 152 -4.96 2.45 -2.06
C ASP A 152 -6.19 1.55 -2.32
N ILE A 153 -6.42 1.21 -3.59
CA ILE A 153 -7.61 0.52 -4.08
C ILE A 153 -7.19 -0.65 -4.96
N VAL A 154 -7.73 -1.82 -4.65
CA VAL A 154 -7.59 -3.02 -5.47
C VAL A 154 -8.96 -3.47 -5.92
N VAL A 155 -9.14 -3.56 -7.23
CA VAL A 155 -10.33 -4.10 -7.87
C VAL A 155 -9.96 -5.42 -8.51
N ILE A 156 -10.61 -6.50 -8.08
CA ILE A 156 -10.46 -7.83 -8.69
C ILE A 156 -11.74 -8.17 -9.44
N LEU A 157 -11.62 -8.36 -10.75
CA LEU A 157 -12.72 -8.70 -11.64
C LEU A 157 -12.55 -10.14 -12.12
N GLN A 158 -13.57 -10.96 -11.91
CA GLN A 158 -13.66 -12.29 -12.51
C GLN A 158 -14.53 -12.21 -13.76
N LEU A 159 -13.92 -12.41 -14.92
CA LEU A 159 -14.60 -12.32 -16.21
C LEU A 159 -15.23 -13.67 -16.60
N PRO A 160 -16.30 -13.66 -17.41
CA PRO A 160 -16.78 -14.87 -18.08
C PRO A 160 -15.67 -15.51 -18.93
N PRO A 161 -15.64 -16.84 -19.08
CA PRO A 161 -14.64 -17.55 -19.88
C PRO A 161 -14.87 -17.40 -21.41
N GLU A 162 -15.29 -16.22 -21.85
CA GLU A 162 -15.63 -15.88 -23.23
C GLU A 162 -14.58 -14.90 -23.75
N TYR A 163 -13.80 -15.34 -24.74
CA TYR A 163 -12.63 -14.59 -25.20
C TYR A 163 -12.98 -13.18 -25.69
N ASP A 164 -14.06 -13.03 -26.47
CA ASP A 164 -14.44 -11.75 -27.05
C ASP A 164 -14.94 -10.76 -25.98
N VAL A 165 -15.67 -11.25 -24.98
CA VAL A 165 -16.12 -10.44 -23.83
C VAL A 165 -14.93 -10.02 -22.98
N ALA A 166 -14.03 -10.94 -22.66
CA ALA A 166 -12.82 -10.65 -21.90
C ALA A 166 -11.96 -9.60 -22.61
N LYS A 167 -11.71 -9.76 -23.91
CA LYS A 167 -10.93 -8.81 -24.71
C LYS A 167 -11.54 -7.41 -24.75
N ARG A 168 -12.88 -7.30 -24.82
CA ARG A 168 -13.58 -6.01 -24.77
C ARG A 168 -13.38 -5.33 -23.41
N ILE A 169 -13.53 -6.09 -22.33
CA ILE A 169 -13.32 -5.58 -20.98
C ILE A 169 -11.87 -5.14 -20.78
N ASP A 170 -10.90 -5.90 -21.29
CA ASP A 170 -9.48 -5.55 -21.23
C ASP A 170 -9.19 -4.20 -21.87
N ASN A 171 -9.77 -3.93 -23.05
CA ASN A 171 -9.64 -2.63 -23.70
C ASN A 171 -10.21 -1.48 -22.85
N VAL A 172 -11.31 -1.72 -22.14
CA VAL A 172 -11.93 -0.71 -21.25
C VAL A 172 -11.06 -0.50 -20.01
N LEU A 173 -10.55 -1.56 -19.39
CA LEU A 173 -9.67 -1.49 -18.23
C LEU A 173 -8.34 -0.77 -18.56
N GLU A 174 -7.80 -0.98 -19.75
CA GLU A 174 -6.62 -0.26 -20.23
C GLU A 174 -6.87 1.24 -20.40
N LYS A 175 -8.05 1.63 -20.91
CA LYS A 175 -8.46 3.04 -20.95
C LYS A 175 -8.52 3.65 -19.54
N TYR A 176 -9.08 2.92 -18.56
CA TYR A 176 -9.11 3.35 -17.17
C TYR A 176 -7.71 3.47 -16.57
N ARG A 177 -6.84 2.49 -16.80
CA ARG A 177 -5.45 2.51 -16.33
C ARG A 177 -4.72 3.75 -16.84
N ALA A 178 -4.79 4.01 -18.14
CA ALA A 178 -4.17 5.17 -18.76
C ALA A 178 -4.73 6.49 -18.22
N TYR A 179 -6.05 6.61 -18.07
CA TYR A 179 -6.67 7.80 -17.47
C TYR A 179 -6.21 8.04 -16.03
N LEU A 180 -6.22 7.00 -15.19
CA LEU A 180 -5.83 7.09 -13.78
C LEU A 180 -4.34 7.37 -13.57
N ASN A 181 -3.49 7.02 -14.55
CA ASN A 181 -2.08 7.40 -14.59
C ASN A 181 -1.84 8.84 -15.08
N GLY A 182 -2.87 9.52 -15.60
CA GLY A 182 -2.71 10.82 -16.25
C GLY A 182 -2.14 10.75 -17.67
N ASP A 183 -2.07 9.56 -18.28
CA ASP A 183 -1.59 9.36 -19.66
C ASP A 183 -2.62 9.83 -20.70
N SER A 184 -3.88 9.96 -20.30
CA SER A 184 -4.99 10.41 -21.15
C SER A 184 -5.87 11.42 -20.42
N ASN A 185 -6.11 12.58 -21.05
CA ASN A 185 -6.95 13.66 -20.50
C ASN A 185 -8.43 13.54 -20.87
N ASP A 186 -8.80 12.58 -21.73
CA ASP A 186 -10.15 12.50 -22.29
C ASP A 186 -10.71 11.08 -22.08
N PHE A 187 -11.23 10.81 -20.88
CA PHE A 187 -11.98 9.57 -20.63
C PHE A 187 -13.41 9.72 -21.16
N LYS A 188 -13.59 9.42 -22.44
CA LYS A 188 -14.92 9.25 -23.04
C LYS A 188 -15.20 7.76 -23.18
N LEU A 189 -16.00 7.21 -22.26
CA LEU A 189 -16.74 5.98 -22.52
C LEU A 189 -17.67 6.28 -23.70
N THR A 190 -17.38 5.72 -24.87
CA THR A 190 -18.31 5.84 -25.99
C THR A 190 -19.47 4.88 -25.75
N ARG A 191 -20.66 5.21 -26.27
CA ARG A 191 -21.80 4.29 -26.25
C ARG A 191 -21.45 2.94 -26.88
N GLU A 192 -20.52 2.89 -27.83
CA GLU A 192 -20.01 1.64 -28.43
C GLU A 192 -19.31 0.72 -27.42
N ASP A 193 -18.64 1.29 -26.39
CA ASP A 193 -18.04 0.54 -25.29
C ASP A 193 -19.12 -0.14 -24.39
N LEU A 194 -20.34 0.42 -24.35
CA LEU A 194 -21.46 -0.01 -23.48
C LEU A 194 -22.57 -0.79 -24.22
N ASP A 195 -22.90 -0.45 -25.46
CA ASP A 195 -24.03 -0.99 -26.25
C ASP A 195 -23.70 -2.30 -26.96
N SER A 196 -22.43 -2.74 -27.00
CA SER A 196 -22.09 -4.11 -27.44
C SER A 196 -22.48 -5.20 -26.40
N ASN A 197 -23.23 -4.83 -25.35
CA ASN A 197 -23.93 -5.72 -24.42
C ASN A 197 -25.37 -6.09 -24.85
N LYS A 198 -25.86 -5.66 -26.03
CA LYS A 198 -27.24 -5.89 -26.49
C LYS A 198 -27.42 -6.98 -27.56
N HIS A 199 -26.39 -7.77 -27.86
CA HIS A 199 -26.49 -8.94 -28.73
C HIS A 199 -26.09 -10.22 -27.99
N ILE A 200 -26.87 -10.54 -26.97
CA ILE A 200 -27.07 -11.91 -26.46
C ILE A 200 -28.57 -12.18 -26.58
#